data_AF-A0A1X0R3W8-F1
#
_entry.id   AF-A0A1X0R3W8-F1
#
_cell.length_a   1.000
_cell.length_b   1.000
_cell.length_c   1.000
_cell.angle_alpha   90.00
_cell.angle_beta   90.00
_cell.angle_gamma   90.00
#
_symmetry.space_group_name_H-M   'P 1'
#
loop_
_entity.id
_entity.type
_entity.pdbx_description
1 polymer ?
#
loop_
_entity_poly.entity_id
_entity_poly.type
_entity_poly.pdbx_seq_one_letter_code
_entity_poly.pdbx_strand_id
1 'polypeptide(L)'
;MIESLQNELKSMRAYCHELKTMVERSEETNKLLTTKINKEQELKTQISDLKQELTLLEKTNDTLNMKYKRLNEKHETLKITHDVLLKEHEQRLLLFRKDTRVIERVARLPKFEVAPVKHPLDVLHSVTQQTLDKIKSTDVRLLNKRLKRIFDMTELSDMSNKMIMTLLDDLDRFHEQFDWVHTCPDINTHFFPLVELVCDMMKEMCTIKMTLNDLQADYVKRIKKASCPTMNNNRHTIIIIPEEKSTWLENFINTFWSLTS
;
A
#
# COMPACT_ATOMS: atom_id res chain seq x y z
N MET A 1 -76.47 52.25 19.27
CA MET A 1 -76.58 50.79 19.48
C MET A 1 -76.01 50.00 18.29
N ILE A 2 -76.47 50.24 17.06
CA ILE A 2 -75.97 49.54 15.84
C ILE A 2 -74.47 49.75 15.61
N GLU A 3 -73.97 50.97 15.76
CA GLU A 3 -72.56 51.33 15.50
C GLU A 3 -71.59 50.68 16.51
N SER A 4 -72.02 50.56 17.77
CA SER A 4 -71.27 49.85 18.83
C SER A 4 -71.18 48.36 18.52
N LEU A 5 -72.28 47.73 18.10
CA LEU A 5 -72.29 46.33 17.68
C LEU A 5 -71.43 46.10 16.43
N GLN A 6 -71.39 47.04 15.49
CA GLN A 6 -70.52 46.95 14.31
C GLN A 6 -69.03 47.02 14.68
N ASN A 7 -68.65 47.89 15.60
CA ASN A 7 -67.27 47.97 16.10
C ASN A 7 -66.87 46.71 16.86
N GLU A 8 -67.78 46.15 17.66
CA GLU A 8 -67.57 44.90 18.40
C GLU A 8 -67.41 43.71 17.44
N LEU A 9 -68.21 43.64 16.38
CA LEU A 9 -68.14 42.61 15.34
C LEU A 9 -66.86 42.73 14.48
N LYS A 10 -66.34 43.96 14.31
CA LYS A 10 -65.05 44.22 13.67
C LYS A 10 -63.89 43.79 14.56
N SER A 11 -63.97 44.07 15.86
CA SER A 11 -62.99 43.62 16.86
C SER A 11 -62.94 42.09 16.97
N MET A 12 -64.11 41.44 17.06
CA MET A 12 -64.20 39.97 17.04
C MET A 12 -63.61 39.36 15.77
N ARG A 13 -63.87 39.95 14.59
CA ARG A 13 -63.26 39.47 13.34
C ARG A 13 -61.74 39.60 13.34
N ALA A 14 -61.20 40.70 13.86
CA ALA A 14 -59.76 40.87 14.00
C ALA A 14 -59.16 39.82 14.94
N TYR A 15 -59.79 39.60 16.09
CA TYR A 15 -59.36 38.57 17.05
C TYR A 15 -59.43 37.15 16.48
N CYS A 16 -60.50 36.80 15.76
CA CYS A 16 -60.61 35.50 15.08
C CYS A 16 -59.53 35.31 14.01
N HIS A 17 -59.17 36.37 13.29
CA HIS A 17 -58.08 36.31 12.31
C HIS A 17 -56.73 36.08 12.99
N GLU A 18 -56.46 36.79 14.09
CA GLU A 18 -55.24 36.63 14.88
C GLU A 18 -55.12 35.20 15.47
N LEU A 19 -56.20 34.68 16.05
CA LEU A 19 -56.29 33.29 16.50
C LEU A 19 -55.98 32.29 15.39
N LYS A 20 -56.55 32.50 14.19
CA LYS A 20 -56.27 31.64 13.03
C LYS A 20 -54.79 31.63 12.67
N THR A 21 -54.15 32.81 12.63
CA THR A 21 -52.71 32.91 12.34
C THR A 21 -51.85 32.27 13.42
N MET A 22 -52.25 32.32 14.70
CA MET A 22 -51.54 31.62 15.77
C MET A 22 -51.64 30.09 15.63
N VAL A 23 -52.82 29.58 15.27
CA VAL A 23 -53.02 28.14 15.05
C VAL A 23 -52.18 27.64 13.88
N GLU A 24 -52.17 28.36 12.75
CA GLU A 24 -51.36 28.01 11.58
C GLU A 24 -49.86 27.96 11.93
N ARG A 25 -49.35 28.96 12.66
CA ARG A 25 -47.96 28.94 13.16
C ARG A 25 -47.70 27.77 14.11
N SER A 26 -48.66 27.44 14.97
CA SER A 26 -48.54 26.29 15.89
C SER A 26 -48.49 24.95 15.15
N GLU A 27 -49.19 24.82 14.02
CA GLU A 27 -49.12 23.61 13.19
C GLU A 27 -47.78 23.50 12.46
N GLU A 28 -47.24 24.62 11.96
CA GLU A 28 -45.92 24.66 11.32
C GLU A 28 -44.80 24.30 12.31
N THR A 29 -44.85 24.84 13.54
CA THR A 29 -43.87 24.50 14.57
C THR A 29 -43.95 23.04 14.98
N ASN A 30 -45.17 22.47 15.09
CA ASN A 30 -45.35 21.04 15.36
C ASN A 30 -44.78 20.16 14.24
N LYS A 31 -45.01 20.52 12.97
CA LYS A 31 -44.41 19.79 11.83
C LYS A 31 -42.88 19.85 11.90
N LEU A 32 -42.30 21.00 12.17
CA LEU A 32 -40.85 21.15 12.32
C LEU A 32 -40.30 20.35 13.52
N LEU A 33 -41.05 20.27 14.62
CA LEU A 33 -40.66 19.50 15.79
C LEU A 33 -40.63 18.00 15.46
N THR A 34 -41.66 17.48 14.77
CA THR A 34 -41.69 16.06 14.37
C THR A 34 -40.54 15.68 13.42
N THR A 35 -40.19 16.55 12.47
CA THR A 35 -39.06 16.28 11.58
C THR A 35 -37.72 16.31 12.31
N LYS A 36 -37.54 17.23 13.26
CA LYS A 36 -36.34 17.26 14.12
C LYS A 36 -36.22 16.01 15.00
N ILE A 37 -37.32 15.56 15.61
CA ILE A 37 -37.32 14.33 16.43
C ILE A 37 -36.93 13.12 15.58
N ASN A 38 -37.49 12.99 14.38
CA ASN A 38 -37.13 11.89 13.47
C ASN A 38 -35.65 11.95 13.09
N LYS A 39 -35.11 13.14 12.82
CA LYS A 39 -33.69 13.30 12.47
C LYS A 39 -32.78 13.01 13.66
N GLU A 40 -33.17 13.39 14.87
CA GLU A 40 -32.46 13.05 16.11
C GLU A 40 -32.43 11.53 16.32
N GLN A 41 -33.56 10.84 16.08
CA GLN A 41 -33.64 9.38 16.16
C GLN A 41 -32.68 8.71 15.16
N GLU A 42 -32.66 9.18 13.91
CA GLU A 42 -31.76 8.68 12.86
C GLU A 42 -30.29 8.86 13.24
N LEU A 43 -29.93 10.04 13.76
CA LEU A 43 -28.57 10.33 14.22
C LEU A 43 -28.17 9.44 15.42
N LYS A 44 -29.10 9.17 16.35
CA LYS A 44 -28.85 8.26 17.48
C LYS A 44 -28.55 6.84 16.99
N THR A 45 -29.27 6.35 15.99
CA THR A 45 -29.00 5.04 15.39
C THR A 45 -27.62 5.02 14.72
N GLN A 46 -27.28 6.02 13.91
CA GLN A 46 -25.97 6.12 13.27
C GLN A 46 -24.82 6.18 14.28
N ILE A 47 -24.98 6.93 15.37
CA ILE A 47 -23.97 6.98 16.45
C ILE A 47 -23.81 5.62 17.11
N SER A 48 -24.90 4.87 17.30
CA SER A 48 -24.84 3.51 17.85
C SER A 48 -24.07 2.56 16.93
N ASP A 49 -24.36 2.60 15.63
CA ASP A 49 -23.72 1.73 14.63
C ASP A 49 -22.21 2.04 14.53
N LEU A 50 -21.84 3.32 14.48
CA LEU A 50 -20.43 3.73 14.46
C LEU A 50 -19.67 3.32 15.72
N LYS A 51 -20.32 3.34 16.90
CA LYS A 51 -19.70 2.83 18.14
C LYS A 51 -19.45 1.32 18.09
N GLN A 52 -20.35 0.56 17.47
CA GLN A 52 -20.14 -0.87 17.27
C GLN A 52 -19.01 -1.15 16.28
N GLU A 53 -18.93 -0.40 15.19
CA GLU A 53 -17.84 -0.52 14.22
C GLU A 53 -16.48 -0.16 14.83
N LEU A 54 -16.42 0.90 15.63
CA LEU A 54 -15.20 1.30 16.35
C LEU A 54 -14.68 0.17 17.25
N THR A 55 -15.56 -0.46 18.04
CA THR A 55 -15.17 -1.56 18.94
C THR A 55 -14.72 -2.82 18.19
N LEU A 56 -15.22 -3.06 16.97
CA LEU A 56 -14.74 -4.14 16.11
C LEU A 56 -13.35 -3.84 15.54
N LEU A 57 -13.11 -2.60 15.13
CA LEU A 57 -11.80 -2.15 14.63
C LEU A 57 -10.73 -2.20 15.71
N GLU A 58 -11.05 -1.79 16.95
CA GLU A 58 -10.15 -1.89 18.10
C GLU A 58 -9.70 -3.34 18.34
N LYS A 59 -10.63 -4.31 18.35
CA LYS A 59 -10.30 -5.74 18.51
C LYS A 59 -9.42 -6.27 17.37
N THR A 60 -9.67 -5.80 16.15
CA THR A 60 -8.88 -6.18 14.97
C THR A 60 -7.45 -5.62 15.08
N ASN A 61 -7.31 -4.38 15.53
CA ASN A 61 -6.03 -3.72 15.77
C ASN A 61 -5.22 -4.43 16.87
N ASP A 62 -5.85 -4.82 17.97
CA ASP A 62 -5.19 -5.59 19.04
C ASP A 62 -4.65 -6.94 18.52
N THR A 63 -5.45 -7.61 17.68
CA THR A 63 -5.04 -8.86 17.03
C THR A 63 -3.84 -8.67 16.11
N LEU A 64 -3.84 -7.59 15.31
CA LEU A 64 -2.72 -7.25 14.42
C LEU A 64 -1.46 -6.89 15.20
N ASN A 65 -1.57 -6.09 16.26
CA ASN A 65 -0.47 -5.76 17.16
C ASN A 65 0.16 -7.02 17.78
N MET A 66 -0.66 -7.98 18.19
CA MET A 66 -0.17 -9.23 18.74
C MET A 66 0.53 -10.11 17.69
N LYS A 67 0.06 -10.10 16.44
CA LYS A 67 0.77 -10.75 15.31
C LYS A 67 2.10 -10.08 15.00
N TYR A 68 2.13 -8.75 14.96
CA TYR A 68 3.33 -7.97 14.74
C TYR A 68 4.39 -8.27 15.82
N LYS A 69 3.99 -8.25 17.10
CA LYS A 69 4.88 -8.58 18.21
C LYS A 69 5.54 -9.95 18.06
N ARG A 70 4.75 -10.99 17.73
CA ARG A 70 5.28 -12.35 17.50
C ARG A 70 6.23 -12.42 16.30
N LEU A 71 5.93 -11.68 15.23
CA LEU A 71 6.80 -11.64 14.05
C LEU A 71 8.13 -10.97 14.38
N ASN A 72 8.09 -9.88 15.15
CA ASN A 72 9.27 -9.15 15.58
C ASN A 72 10.18 -10.02 16.47
N GLU A 73 9.61 -10.76 17.42
CA GLU A 73 10.35 -11.72 18.26
C GLU A 73 11.06 -12.80 17.41
N LYS A 74 10.40 -13.31 16.37
CA LYS A 74 11.02 -14.25 15.41
C LYS A 74 12.14 -13.59 14.61
N HIS A 75 11.96 -12.35 14.16
CA HIS A 75 12.97 -11.61 13.41
C HIS A 75 14.23 -11.41 14.24
N GLU A 76 14.10 -10.97 15.49
CA GLU A 76 15.25 -10.80 16.39
C GLU A 76 15.96 -12.14 16.66
N THR A 77 15.21 -13.23 16.83
CA THR A 77 15.80 -14.57 17.00
C THR A 77 16.60 -15.00 15.76
N LEU A 78 16.05 -14.76 14.58
CA LEU A 78 16.71 -15.10 13.31
C LEU A 78 17.97 -14.26 13.09
N LYS A 79 17.91 -12.97 13.43
CA LYS A 79 19.06 -12.05 13.37
C LYS A 79 20.20 -12.53 14.26
N ILE A 80 19.90 -12.90 15.52
CA ILE A 80 20.90 -13.47 16.43
C ILE A 80 21.50 -14.77 15.84
N THR A 81 20.66 -15.64 15.28
CA THR A 81 21.11 -16.91 14.68
C THR A 81 22.04 -16.67 13.48
N HIS A 82 21.69 -15.71 12.62
CA HIS A 82 22.51 -15.30 11.49
C HIS A 82 23.88 -14.77 11.94
N ASP A 83 23.93 -13.92 12.97
CA ASP A 83 25.18 -13.39 13.51
C ASP A 83 26.09 -14.48 14.10
N VAL A 84 25.50 -15.51 14.73
CA VAL A 84 26.24 -16.69 15.21
C VAL A 84 26.84 -17.46 14.04
N LEU A 85 26.05 -17.77 13.01
CA LEU A 85 26.52 -18.51 11.84
C LEU A 85 27.62 -17.77 11.08
N LEU A 86 27.53 -16.44 10.98
CA LEU A 86 28.59 -15.60 10.43
C LEU A 86 29.92 -15.78 11.19
N LYS A 87 29.87 -15.69 12.52
CA LYS A 87 31.06 -15.89 13.36
C LYS A 87 31.64 -17.30 13.23
N GLU A 88 30.79 -18.32 13.17
CA GLU A 88 31.25 -19.70 12.94
C GLU A 88 31.92 -19.85 11.57
N HIS A 89 31.38 -19.24 10.53
CA HIS A 89 31.97 -19.25 9.19
C HIS A 89 33.35 -18.56 9.18
N GLU A 90 33.46 -17.39 9.80
CA GLU A 90 34.74 -16.68 9.95
C GLU A 90 35.79 -17.52 10.71
N GLN A 91 35.38 -18.21 11.78
CA GLN A 91 36.26 -19.11 12.52
C GLN A 91 36.72 -20.31 11.67
N ARG A 92 35.84 -20.89 10.85
CA ARG A 92 36.23 -21.96 9.91
C ARG A 92 37.26 -21.48 8.90
N LEU A 93 37.09 -20.28 8.33
CA LEU A 93 38.08 -19.71 7.40
C LEU A 93 39.45 -19.51 8.07
N LEU A 94 39.49 -19.12 9.35
CA LEU A 94 40.74 -19.01 10.11
C LEU A 94 41.41 -20.37 10.38
N LEU A 95 40.65 -21.45 10.55
CA LEU A 95 41.17 -22.81 10.66
C LEU A 95 41.78 -23.28 9.33
N PHE A 96 41.08 -23.08 8.21
CA PHE A 96 41.61 -23.40 6.87
C PHE A 96 42.92 -22.64 6.56
N ARG A 97 43.07 -21.40 7.05
CA ARG A 97 44.30 -20.62 6.89
C ARG A 97 45.52 -21.23 7.60
N LYS A 98 45.32 -22.01 8.67
CA LYS A 98 46.41 -22.72 9.37
C LYS A 98 46.89 -23.97 8.61
N ASP A 99 46.01 -24.62 7.86
CA ASP A 99 46.34 -25.82 7.07
C ASP A 99 47.03 -25.49 5.72
N THR A 100 46.91 -24.25 5.24
CA THR A 100 47.52 -23.80 3.97
C THR A 100 49.06 -23.86 3.91
N ARG A 101 49.76 -24.02 5.03
CA ARG A 101 51.23 -24.21 5.02
C ARG A 101 51.67 -25.54 4.39
N VAL A 102 50.75 -26.49 4.23
CA VAL A 102 51.00 -27.78 3.57
C VAL A 102 50.79 -27.68 2.05
N ILE A 103 49.89 -26.80 1.59
CA ILE A 103 49.50 -26.68 0.18
C ILE A 103 50.53 -25.91 -0.66
N GLU A 104 51.31 -25.01 -0.04
CA GLU A 104 52.37 -24.24 -0.72
C GLU A 104 53.48 -25.09 -1.36
N ARG A 105 53.67 -26.36 -0.92
CA ARG A 105 54.68 -27.26 -1.52
C ARG A 105 54.19 -27.97 -2.79
N VAL A 106 52.88 -28.00 -3.05
CA VAL A 106 52.29 -28.73 -4.19
C VAL A 106 52.06 -27.82 -5.42
N ALA A 107 52.14 -26.49 -5.25
CA ALA A 107 51.83 -25.52 -6.30
C ALA A 107 52.91 -25.29 -7.39
N ARG A 108 53.97 -26.11 -7.45
CA ARG A 108 55.03 -26.03 -8.49
C ARG A 108 54.82 -27.02 -9.64
N LEU A 109 53.63 -27.02 -10.24
CA LEU A 109 53.39 -27.63 -11.56
C LEU A 109 52.75 -26.60 -12.51
N PRO A 110 52.96 -26.72 -13.83
CA PRO A 110 52.44 -25.75 -14.79
C PRO A 110 50.90 -25.82 -14.76
N LYS A 111 50.28 -24.74 -14.29
CA LYS A 111 48.81 -24.62 -14.30
C LYS A 111 48.38 -24.42 -15.74
N PHE A 112 47.70 -25.40 -16.31
CA PHE A 112 46.74 -25.12 -17.37
C PHE A 112 45.68 -24.19 -16.78
N GLU A 113 45.52 -23.01 -17.36
CA GLU A 113 44.43 -22.09 -17.03
C GLU A 113 43.10 -22.71 -17.44
N VAL A 114 42.52 -23.53 -16.55
CA VAL A 114 41.09 -23.80 -16.59
C VAL A 114 40.44 -22.65 -15.84
N ALA A 115 39.66 -21.83 -16.55
CA ALA A 115 38.87 -20.76 -15.96
C ALA A 115 38.11 -21.30 -14.73
N PRO A 116 38.06 -20.55 -13.61
CA PRO A 116 37.41 -21.03 -12.41
C PRO A 116 35.94 -21.30 -12.73
N VAL A 117 35.53 -22.57 -12.61
CA VAL A 117 34.14 -22.98 -12.74
C VAL A 117 33.36 -22.27 -11.62
N LYS A 118 32.57 -21.26 -11.98
CA LYS A 118 31.77 -20.49 -11.01
C LYS A 118 30.79 -21.44 -10.31
N HIS A 119 30.72 -21.37 -8.99
CA HIS A 119 29.82 -22.23 -8.22
C HIS A 119 28.35 -21.93 -8.60
N PRO A 120 27.46 -22.93 -8.75
CA PRO A 120 26.07 -22.73 -9.16
C PRO A 120 25.32 -21.69 -8.31
N LEU A 121 25.57 -21.65 -7.00
CA LEU A 121 24.97 -20.65 -6.10
C LEU A 121 25.47 -19.22 -6.36
N ASP A 122 26.72 -19.04 -6.77
CA ASP A 122 27.26 -17.72 -7.10
C ASP A 122 26.62 -17.20 -8.40
N VAL A 123 26.39 -18.11 -9.36
CA VAL A 123 25.67 -17.80 -10.60
C VAL A 123 24.22 -17.44 -10.28
N LEU A 124 23.54 -18.23 -9.44
CA LEU A 124 22.18 -17.93 -9.00
C LEU A 124 22.08 -16.57 -8.33
N HIS A 125 22.97 -16.29 -7.38
CA HIS A 125 23.01 -14.99 -6.70
C HIS A 125 23.24 -13.84 -7.70
N SER A 126 24.22 -13.97 -8.60
CA SER A 126 24.54 -12.95 -9.60
C SER A 126 23.36 -12.66 -10.53
N VAL A 127 22.72 -13.70 -11.07
CA VAL A 127 21.58 -13.58 -11.99
C VAL A 127 20.36 -13.01 -11.28
N THR A 128 20.10 -13.46 -10.05
CA THR A 128 19.01 -12.94 -9.20
C THR A 128 19.22 -11.45 -8.93
N GLN A 129 20.43 -11.05 -8.55
CA GLN A 129 20.76 -9.66 -8.28
C GLN A 129 20.57 -8.78 -9.53
N GLN A 130 21.05 -9.25 -10.68
CA GLN A 130 20.87 -8.54 -11.95
C GLN A 130 19.39 -8.38 -12.30
N THR A 131 18.58 -9.41 -12.08
CA THR A 131 17.15 -9.39 -12.37
C THR A 131 16.40 -8.47 -11.40
N LEU A 132 16.76 -8.50 -10.12
CA LEU A 132 16.22 -7.60 -9.10
C LEU A 132 16.53 -6.13 -9.42
N ASP A 133 17.73 -5.82 -9.91
CA ASP A 133 18.09 -4.46 -10.31
C ASP A 133 17.29 -3.99 -11.53
N LYS A 134 17.00 -4.89 -12.49
CA LYS A 134 16.06 -4.60 -13.58
C LYS A 134 14.65 -4.31 -13.05
N ILE A 135 14.13 -5.14 -12.13
CA ILE A 135 12.82 -4.92 -11.49
C ILE A 135 12.79 -3.57 -10.77
N LYS A 136 13.83 -3.20 -10.02
CA LYS A 136 13.93 -1.87 -9.38
C LYS A 136 13.89 -0.75 -10.42
N SER A 137 14.57 -0.93 -11.55
CA SER A 137 14.64 0.08 -12.61
C SER A 137 13.31 0.39 -13.30
N THR A 138 12.30 -0.49 -13.18
CA THR A 138 10.94 -0.21 -13.68
C THR A 138 10.16 0.74 -12.78
N ASP A 139 10.73 1.21 -11.67
CA ASP A 139 10.03 2.10 -10.74
C ASP A 139 9.63 3.39 -11.45
N VAL A 140 8.36 3.77 -11.32
CA VAL A 140 7.76 4.91 -12.02
C VAL A 140 8.53 6.22 -11.74
N ARG A 141 9.07 6.40 -10.53
CA ARG A 141 9.85 7.60 -10.16
C ARG A 141 11.25 7.56 -10.75
N LEU A 142 11.92 6.39 -10.69
CA LEU A 142 13.23 6.21 -11.31
C LEU A 142 13.17 6.36 -12.84
N LEU A 143 12.11 5.82 -13.45
CA LEU A 143 11.84 5.93 -14.88
C LEU A 143 11.64 7.40 -15.27
N ASN A 144 10.82 8.15 -14.52
CA ASN A 144 10.59 9.57 -14.77
C ASN A 144 11.87 10.41 -14.61
N LYS A 145 12.65 10.16 -13.55
CA LYS A 145 13.94 10.82 -13.30
C LYS A 145 14.96 10.54 -14.41
N ARG A 146 15.02 9.29 -14.89
CA ARG A 146 15.93 8.88 -15.96
C ARG A 146 15.53 9.46 -17.31
N LEU A 147 14.23 9.54 -17.59
CA LEU A 147 13.72 10.07 -18.85
C LEU A 147 13.77 11.61 -18.92
N LYS A 148 13.95 12.30 -17.79
CA LYS A 148 14.00 13.77 -17.70
C LYS A 148 12.84 14.46 -18.44
N ARG A 149 11.66 13.83 -18.43
CA ARG A 149 10.45 14.30 -19.10
C ARG A 149 9.34 14.54 -18.07
N ILE A 150 8.30 15.26 -18.48
CA ILE A 150 7.09 15.44 -17.68
C ILE A 150 6.05 14.47 -18.23
N PHE A 151 6.12 13.20 -17.82
CA PHE A 151 5.08 12.23 -18.15
C PHE A 151 3.93 12.28 -17.15
N ASP A 152 2.72 11.96 -17.62
CA ASP A 152 1.62 11.66 -16.72
C ASP A 152 1.87 10.32 -16.02
N MET A 153 1.43 10.20 -14.78
CA MET A 153 1.60 8.97 -13.98
C MET A 153 0.91 7.77 -14.60
N THR A 154 -0.14 8.00 -15.40
CA THR A 154 -0.83 6.97 -16.16
C THR A 154 0.08 6.38 -17.25
N GLU A 155 0.73 7.22 -18.05
CA GLU A 155 1.67 6.80 -19.11
C GLU A 155 2.92 6.11 -18.54
N LEU A 156 3.44 6.59 -17.40
CA LEU A 156 4.56 5.94 -16.73
C LEU A 156 4.18 4.56 -16.18
N SER A 157 2.97 4.42 -15.66
CA SER A 157 2.46 3.14 -15.16
C SER A 157 2.31 2.14 -16.31
N ASP A 158 1.77 2.56 -17.45
CA ASP A 158 1.67 1.73 -18.65
C ASP A 158 3.05 1.29 -19.16
N MET A 159 4.03 2.21 -19.16
CA MET A 159 5.40 1.90 -19.58
C MET A 159 6.10 0.95 -18.60
N SER A 160 5.95 1.20 -17.30
CA SER A 160 6.48 0.34 -16.24
C SER A 160 5.89 -1.07 -16.32
N ASN A 161 4.57 -1.19 -16.47
CA ASN A 161 3.89 -2.47 -16.62
C ASN A 161 4.35 -3.23 -17.87
N LYS A 162 4.56 -2.56 -19.01
CA LYS A 162 5.14 -3.20 -20.20
C LYS A 162 6.55 -3.75 -19.95
N MET A 163 7.39 -3.00 -19.26
CA MET A 163 8.74 -3.48 -18.90
C MET A 163 8.68 -4.66 -17.92
N ILE A 164 7.73 -4.63 -16.97
CA ILE A 164 7.52 -5.73 -16.02
C ILE A 164 7.02 -6.99 -16.74
N MET A 165 6.14 -6.87 -17.73
CA MET A 165 5.69 -8.03 -18.51
C MET A 165 6.85 -8.72 -19.23
N THR A 166 7.76 -7.95 -19.84
CA THR A 166 8.96 -8.53 -20.45
C THR A 166 9.85 -9.22 -19.42
N LEU A 167 9.95 -8.68 -18.20
CA LEU A 167 10.70 -9.33 -17.12
C LEU A 167 10.02 -10.62 -16.65
N LEU A 168 8.69 -10.68 -16.63
CA LEU A 168 7.94 -11.90 -16.33
C LEU A 168 8.19 -12.98 -17.39
N ASP A 169 8.18 -12.60 -18.68
CA ASP A 169 8.52 -13.51 -19.79
C ASP A 169 9.96 -14.05 -19.68
N ASP A 170 10.91 -13.21 -19.26
CA ASP A 170 12.29 -13.62 -19.01
C ASP A 170 12.41 -14.54 -17.79
N LEU A 171 11.60 -14.31 -16.75
CA LEU A 171 11.55 -15.13 -15.55
C LEU A 171 10.98 -16.53 -15.81
N ASP A 172 10.08 -16.68 -16.79
CA ASP A 172 9.60 -18.01 -17.19
C ASP A 172 10.73 -18.90 -17.76
N ARG A 173 11.74 -18.27 -18.37
CA ARG A 173 12.97 -18.92 -18.87
C ARG A 173 14.13 -18.88 -17.87
N PHE A 174 13.89 -18.50 -16.62
CA PHE A 174 14.95 -18.31 -15.63
C PHE A 174 15.76 -19.60 -15.35
N HIS A 175 15.08 -20.75 -15.37
CA HIS A 175 15.67 -22.06 -15.12
C HIS A 175 16.70 -22.46 -16.19
N GLU A 176 16.51 -22.04 -17.45
CA GLU A 176 17.40 -22.36 -18.59
C GLU A 176 18.84 -21.89 -18.36
N GLN A 177 19.05 -20.88 -17.51
CA GLN A 177 20.38 -20.38 -17.13
C GLN A 177 21.20 -21.39 -16.31
N PHE A 178 20.55 -22.46 -15.85
CA PHE A 178 21.11 -23.47 -14.96
C PHE A 178 21.06 -24.88 -15.52
N ASP A 179 20.70 -25.08 -16.80
CA ASP A 179 20.62 -26.41 -17.43
C ASP A 179 21.91 -27.23 -17.30
N TRP A 180 23.06 -26.54 -17.24
CA TRP A 180 24.36 -27.16 -17.04
C TRP A 180 24.52 -27.83 -15.66
N VAL A 181 23.74 -27.41 -14.64
CA VAL A 181 23.81 -27.94 -13.26
C VAL A 181 23.26 -29.36 -13.17
N HIS A 182 22.41 -29.79 -14.11
CA HIS A 182 21.94 -31.18 -14.18
C HIS A 182 23.08 -32.21 -14.34
N THR A 183 24.27 -31.77 -14.76
CA THR A 183 25.47 -32.62 -14.87
C THR A 183 26.15 -32.93 -13.53
N CYS A 184 25.72 -32.30 -12.42
CA CYS A 184 26.28 -32.49 -11.07
C CYS A 184 25.23 -33.12 -10.11
N PRO A 185 25.23 -34.45 -9.92
CA PRO A 185 24.22 -35.17 -9.14
C PRO A 185 24.07 -34.71 -7.68
N ASP A 186 25.18 -34.35 -7.04
CA ASP A 186 25.22 -34.00 -5.61
C ASP A 186 24.59 -32.64 -5.27
N ILE A 187 24.50 -31.74 -6.26
CA ILE A 187 23.98 -30.37 -6.08
C ILE A 187 22.53 -30.26 -6.58
N ASN A 188 22.15 -31.11 -7.53
CA ASN A 188 20.87 -31.07 -8.25
C ASN A 188 19.64 -31.15 -7.31
N THR A 189 19.68 -32.00 -6.27
CA THR A 189 18.53 -32.26 -5.38
C THR A 189 18.04 -31.05 -4.57
N HIS A 190 18.91 -30.08 -4.28
CA HIS A 190 18.55 -28.90 -3.48
C HIS A 190 18.64 -27.58 -4.26
N PHE A 191 19.32 -27.58 -5.40
CA PHE A 191 19.55 -26.38 -6.17
C PHE A 191 18.32 -25.92 -6.95
N PHE A 192 17.66 -26.80 -7.71
CA PHE A 192 16.50 -26.42 -8.51
C PHE A 192 15.30 -25.96 -7.68
N PRO A 193 14.95 -26.58 -6.53
CA PRO A 193 13.94 -26.04 -5.64
C PRO A 193 14.25 -24.62 -5.14
N LEU A 194 15.54 -24.30 -4.94
CA LEU A 194 15.95 -22.95 -4.57
C LEU A 194 15.82 -21.97 -5.75
N VAL A 195 16.16 -22.39 -6.97
CA VAL A 195 15.96 -21.60 -8.20
C VAL A 195 14.48 -21.29 -8.41
N GLU A 196 13.60 -22.27 -8.20
CA GLU A 196 12.14 -22.10 -8.27
C GLU A 196 11.65 -21.10 -7.23
N LEU A 197 12.03 -21.26 -5.95
CA LEU A 197 11.66 -20.33 -4.89
C LEU A 197 12.08 -18.89 -5.20
N VAL A 198 13.32 -18.70 -5.65
CA VAL A 198 13.85 -17.38 -5.99
C VAL A 198 13.11 -16.79 -7.20
N CYS A 199 12.78 -17.61 -8.20
CA CYS A 199 11.98 -17.21 -9.36
C CYS A 199 10.58 -16.76 -8.93
N ASP A 200 9.89 -17.55 -8.11
CA ASP A 200 8.55 -17.25 -7.61
C ASP A 200 8.52 -15.94 -6.81
N MET A 201 9.50 -15.74 -5.93
CA MET A 201 9.65 -14.47 -5.19
C MET A 201 9.81 -13.28 -6.14
N MET A 202 10.59 -13.40 -7.22
CA MET A 202 10.74 -12.33 -8.20
C MET A 202 9.46 -12.08 -9.01
N LYS A 203 8.70 -13.13 -9.34
CA LYS A 203 7.38 -12.99 -9.99
C LYS A 203 6.36 -12.31 -9.09
N GLU A 204 6.34 -12.64 -7.81
CA GLU A 204 5.51 -11.94 -6.81
C GLU A 204 5.89 -10.46 -6.73
N MET A 205 7.19 -10.13 -6.67
CA MET A 205 7.66 -8.74 -6.68
C MET A 205 7.19 -7.97 -7.91
N CYS A 206 7.27 -8.57 -9.10
CA CYS A 206 6.74 -8.00 -10.34
C CYS A 206 5.23 -7.73 -10.24
N THR A 207 4.46 -8.70 -9.75
CA THR A 207 3.00 -8.62 -9.62
C THR A 207 2.56 -7.51 -8.65
N ILE A 208 3.21 -7.43 -7.48
CA ILE A 208 2.97 -6.38 -6.50
C ILE A 208 3.25 -5.01 -7.11
N LYS A 209 4.33 -4.89 -7.90
CA LYS A 209 4.74 -3.64 -8.51
C LYS A 209 3.78 -3.18 -9.61
N MET A 210 3.26 -4.11 -10.41
CA MET A 210 2.20 -3.81 -11.38
C MET A 210 0.92 -3.33 -10.68
N THR A 211 0.52 -4.00 -9.61
CA THR A 211 -0.65 -3.59 -8.81
C THR A 211 -0.46 -2.18 -8.24
N LEU A 212 0.73 -1.88 -7.75
CA LEU A 212 1.06 -0.55 -7.23
C LEU A 212 0.99 0.52 -8.33
N ASN A 213 1.51 0.24 -9.52
CA ASN A 213 1.42 1.14 -10.67
C ASN A 213 -0.05 1.42 -11.03
N ASP A 214 -0.89 0.38 -11.08
CA ASP A 214 -2.30 0.51 -11.42
C ASP A 214 -3.06 1.36 -10.40
N LEU A 215 -2.80 1.15 -9.10
CA LEU A 215 -3.37 1.96 -8.02
C LEU A 215 -2.92 3.43 -8.09
N GLN A 216 -1.65 3.68 -8.40
CA GLN A 216 -1.13 5.04 -8.57
C GLN A 216 -1.78 5.73 -9.77
N ALA A 217 -1.89 5.05 -10.90
CA ALA A 217 -2.56 5.56 -12.09
C ALA A 217 -4.04 5.87 -11.84
N ASP A 218 -4.74 4.98 -11.14
CA ASP A 218 -6.16 5.14 -10.81
C ASP A 218 -6.39 6.30 -9.83
N TYR A 219 -5.57 6.44 -8.80
CA TYR A 219 -5.61 7.58 -7.88
C TYR A 219 -5.47 8.92 -8.62
N VAL A 220 -4.49 9.03 -9.52
CA VAL A 220 -4.27 10.26 -10.30
C VAL A 220 -5.46 10.54 -11.22
N LYS A 221 -6.05 9.51 -11.84
CA LYS A 221 -7.29 9.67 -12.63
C LYS A 221 -8.45 10.21 -11.79
N ARG A 222 -8.63 9.70 -10.57
CA ARG A 222 -9.70 10.15 -9.64
C ARG A 222 -9.51 11.60 -9.20
N ILE A 223 -8.29 12.01 -8.86
CA ILE A 223 -7.98 13.42 -8.55
C ILE A 223 -8.28 14.31 -9.74
N LYS A 224 -7.80 13.94 -10.93
CA LYS A 224 -8.04 14.73 -12.16
C LYS A 224 -9.54 14.90 -12.40
N LYS A 225 -10.33 13.84 -12.24
CA LYS A 225 -11.79 13.87 -12.35
C LYS A 225 -12.45 14.76 -11.28
N ALA A 226 -11.98 14.73 -10.04
CA ALA A 226 -12.49 15.58 -8.96
C ALA A 226 -12.11 17.06 -9.12
N SER A 227 -10.95 17.35 -9.70
CA SER A 227 -10.48 18.71 -9.97
C SER A 227 -11.06 19.34 -11.25
N CYS A 228 -11.69 18.54 -12.11
CA CYS A 228 -12.31 19.04 -13.33
C CYS A 228 -13.73 19.50 -13.00
N PRO A 229 -14.06 20.81 -13.07
CA PRO A 229 -15.39 21.28 -12.76
C PRO A 229 -16.34 20.84 -13.87
N THR A 230 -17.06 19.73 -13.64
CA THR A 230 -18.24 19.45 -14.44
C THR A 230 -19.25 20.54 -14.15
N MET A 231 -19.43 21.44 -15.13
CA MET A 231 -20.61 22.29 -15.30
C MET A 231 -21.85 21.41 -15.22
N ASN A 232 -22.38 21.22 -14.02
CA ASN A 232 -23.71 20.67 -13.82
C ASN A 232 -24.48 21.65 -12.93
N ASN A 233 -25.27 22.46 -13.62
CA ASN A 233 -26.34 23.25 -13.03
C ASN A 233 -27.29 22.30 -12.31
N ASN A 234 -27.09 22.10 -11.01
CA ASN A 234 -28.16 21.89 -10.05
C ASN A 234 -27.61 22.16 -8.66
N ARG A 235 -28.15 23.21 -8.05
CA ARG A 235 -27.85 23.69 -6.70
C ARG A 235 -28.07 22.57 -5.68
N HIS A 236 -27.01 21.85 -5.33
CA HIS A 236 -26.82 21.30 -4.00
C HIS A 236 -25.45 21.80 -3.56
N THR A 237 -25.46 22.88 -2.79
CA THR A 237 -24.25 23.40 -2.15
C THR A 237 -23.79 22.35 -1.13
N ILE A 238 -22.95 21.41 -1.56
CA ILE A 238 -22.13 20.64 -0.64
C ILE A 238 -21.07 21.64 -0.18
N ILE A 239 -21.32 22.26 0.97
CA ILE A 239 -20.26 22.93 1.73
C ILE A 239 -19.37 21.79 2.22
N ILE A 240 -18.33 21.46 1.43
CA ILE A 240 -17.21 20.66 1.92
C ILE A 240 -16.50 21.59 2.90
N ILE A 241 -16.79 21.41 4.18
CA ILE A 241 -15.99 21.94 5.26
C ILE A 241 -14.58 21.36 5.02
N PRO A 242 -13.53 22.19 4.91
CA PRO A 242 -12.19 21.67 4.80
C PRO A 242 -11.89 20.97 6.12
N GLU A 243 -11.95 19.64 6.13
CA GLU A 243 -11.36 18.86 7.21
C GLU A 243 -9.92 19.34 7.36
N GLU A 244 -9.61 19.71 8.60
CA GLU A 244 -8.30 20.16 9.04
C GLU A 244 -7.23 19.30 8.39
N LYS A 245 -6.21 19.97 7.82
CA LYS A 245 -5.02 19.34 7.22
C LYS A 245 -4.65 18.11 8.04
N SER A 246 -4.95 16.93 7.49
CA SER A 246 -4.74 15.67 8.19
C SER A 246 -3.25 15.56 8.52
N THR A 247 -2.93 15.81 9.79
CA THR A 247 -1.59 15.66 10.36
C THR A 247 -1.11 14.22 10.21
N TRP A 248 -2.03 13.27 10.07
CA TRP A 248 -1.74 11.89 9.68
C TRP A 248 -1.15 11.80 8.27
N LEU A 249 -1.65 12.57 7.29
CA LEU A 249 -1.12 12.58 5.93
C LEU A 249 0.28 13.17 5.88
N GLU A 250 0.54 14.28 6.57
CA GLU A 250 1.90 14.83 6.68
C GLU A 250 2.84 13.87 7.42
N ASN A 251 2.38 13.22 8.49
CA ASN A 251 3.18 12.22 9.20
C ASN A 251 3.42 10.97 8.36
N PHE A 252 2.43 10.45 7.64
CA PHE A 252 2.58 9.32 6.73
C PHE A 252 3.55 9.66 5.60
N ILE A 253 3.39 10.83 4.99
CA ILE A 253 4.27 11.35 3.95
C ILE A 253 5.69 11.49 4.51
N ASN A 254 5.89 12.13 5.66
CA ASN A 254 7.22 12.32 6.27
C ASN A 254 7.87 11.00 6.73
N THR A 255 7.13 10.08 7.33
CA THR A 255 7.63 8.75 7.73
C THR A 255 7.94 7.88 6.50
N PHE A 256 7.15 7.99 5.43
CA PHE A 256 7.41 7.31 4.16
C PHE A 256 8.63 7.89 3.43
N TRP A 257 8.84 9.22 3.49
CA TRP A 257 10.04 9.88 2.96
C TRP A 257 11.30 9.53 3.77
N SER A 258 11.21 9.32 5.08
CA SER A 258 12.37 8.94 5.92
C SER A 258 12.81 7.48 5.77
N LEU A 259 11.91 6.58 5.35
CA LEU A 259 12.20 5.14 5.21
C LEU A 259 12.78 4.77 3.83
N THR A 260 12.91 5.74 2.92
CA THR A 260 13.31 5.52 1.52
C THR A 260 14.55 6.32 1.09
N SER A 261 15.23 6.98 2.05
CA SER A 261 16.59 7.51 1.91
C SER A 261 17.61 6.53 2.50
#